data_AF-A0A8R2NTJ4-F1
#
_entry.id   AF-A0A8R2NTJ4-F1
#
_cell.length_a   1.000
_cell.length_b   1.000
_cell.length_c   1.000
_cell.angle_alpha   90.00
_cell.angle_beta   90.00
_cell.angle_gamma   90.00
#
_symmetry.space_group_name_H-M   'P 1'
#
loop_
_entity.id
_entity.type
_entity.pdbx_description
1 polymer ?
#
loop_
_entity_poly.entity_id
_entity_poly.type
_entity_poly.pdbx_seq_one_letter_code
_entity_poly.pdbx_strand_id
1 'polypeptide(L)'
;MTNARYSLVDFSPVILQDCGTFVSLGSFALSKYRAIFGPFHWSIWVMVVITYMVAIFPIAFTNNRNVGTLCKSPKQLESMCCYMFGTYTNLFTFKDVKSWTNTKMGSTRLFIGTYWIFTIIITTAYTSSIIAFITLPEQPVIVDKSYQLVDQGYRVMTLGNCSLVKYFNELN
;
A
#
# COMPACT_ATOMS: atom_id res chain seq x y z
N MET A 1 34.13 -31.64 6.03
CA MET A 1 35.11 -32.72 5.77
C MET A 1 35.66 -32.54 4.37
N THR A 2 36.98 -32.52 4.19
CA THR A 2 37.62 -32.38 2.86
C THR A 2 38.59 -33.54 2.64
N ASN A 3 38.69 -34.05 1.41
CA ASN A 3 39.54 -35.20 1.07
C ASN A 3 40.99 -35.02 1.53
N ALA A 4 41.54 -33.80 1.39
CA ALA A 4 42.89 -33.46 1.83
C ALA A 4 43.13 -33.59 3.35
N ARG A 5 42.08 -33.53 4.18
CA ARG A 5 42.20 -33.74 5.64
C ARG A 5 42.01 -35.20 6.03
N TYR A 6 41.21 -35.94 5.26
CA TYR A 6 40.97 -37.36 5.48
C TYR A 6 42.25 -38.20 5.30
N SER A 7 43.21 -37.74 4.48
CA SER A 7 44.50 -38.39 4.31
C SER A 7 45.51 -38.13 5.45
N LEU A 8 45.21 -37.20 6.37
CA LEU A 8 46.13 -36.77 7.42
C LEU A 8 45.65 -37.17 8.82
N VAL A 9 44.35 -37.34 9.01
CA VAL A 9 43.74 -37.58 10.33
C VAL A 9 42.49 -38.46 10.18
N ASP A 10 42.29 -39.38 11.12
CA ASP A 10 41.08 -40.18 11.22
C ASP A 10 39.93 -39.38 11.84
N PHE A 11 38.74 -39.51 11.27
CA PHE A 11 37.54 -38.84 11.73
C PHE A 11 36.47 -39.84 12.19
N SER A 12 35.65 -39.41 13.15
CA SER A 12 34.43 -40.13 13.54
C SER A 12 33.40 -40.14 12.40
N PRO A 13 32.35 -41.00 12.50
CA PRO A 13 31.18 -40.90 11.64
C PRO A 13 30.57 -39.49 11.66
N VAL A 14 29.95 -39.10 10.55
CA VAL A 14 29.31 -37.77 10.40
C VAL A 14 28.09 -37.69 11.33
N ILE A 15 28.12 -36.72 12.24
CA ILE A 15 27.03 -36.48 13.20
C ILE A 15 26.09 -35.35 12.71
N LEU A 16 26.63 -34.37 11.97
CA LEU A 16 25.90 -33.24 11.41
C LEU A 16 26.42 -32.93 10.01
N GLN A 17 25.51 -32.62 9.08
CA GLN A 17 25.85 -32.23 7.72
C GLN A 17 25.83 -30.70 7.58
N ASP A 18 27.02 -30.11 7.49
CA ASP A 18 27.18 -28.69 7.23
C ASP A 18 27.15 -28.39 5.72
N CYS A 19 26.62 -27.22 5.36
CA CYS A 19 26.67 -26.71 3.99
C CYS A 19 27.19 -25.27 3.96
N GLY A 20 27.75 -24.87 2.82
CA GLY A 20 28.16 -23.49 2.59
C GLY A 20 26.93 -22.63 2.33
N THR A 21 26.71 -21.60 3.14
CA THR A 21 25.63 -20.64 2.96
C THR A 21 26.19 -19.24 2.78
N PHE A 22 25.47 -18.44 1.99
CA PHE A 22 25.75 -17.02 1.86
C PHE A 22 24.83 -16.26 2.81
N VAL A 23 25.40 -15.32 3.55
CA VAL A 23 24.64 -14.46 4.45
C VAL A 23 24.69 -13.05 3.87
N SER A 24 23.51 -12.50 3.58
CA SER A 24 23.34 -11.12 3.14
C SER A 24 22.50 -10.35 4.14
N LEU A 25 22.63 -9.02 4.11
CA LEU A 25 21.79 -8.16 4.93
C LEU A 25 20.35 -8.23 4.41
N GLY A 26 19.39 -8.50 5.29
CA GLY A 26 17.97 -8.44 4.93
C GLY A 26 17.61 -7.04 4.46
N SER A 27 16.94 -6.94 3.30
CA SER A 27 16.38 -5.66 2.85
C SER A 27 15.18 -5.31 3.72
N PHE A 28 15.29 -4.26 4.52
CA PHE A 28 14.23 -3.82 5.42
C PHE A 28 13.18 -2.98 4.70
N ALA A 29 11.92 -3.40 4.91
CA ALA A 29 10.63 -2.72 4.86
C ALA A 29 10.36 -1.67 3.77
N LEU A 30 9.24 -1.87 3.07
CA LEU A 30 8.62 -0.88 2.19
C LEU A 30 8.51 0.50 2.85
N SER A 31 8.83 1.54 2.08
CA SER A 31 8.63 2.95 2.48
C SER A 31 7.24 3.16 3.07
N LYS A 32 7.16 3.80 4.24
CA LYS A 32 5.92 4.10 4.98
C LYS A 32 4.83 4.74 4.09
N TYR A 33 5.22 5.55 3.11
CA TYR A 33 4.30 6.22 2.20
C TYR A 33 3.79 5.32 1.07
N ARG A 34 4.59 4.34 0.64
CA ARG A 34 4.15 3.30 -0.29
C ARG A 34 3.09 2.41 0.37
N ALA A 35 3.16 2.18 1.68
CA ALA A 35 2.14 1.40 2.38
C ALA A 35 0.78 2.10 2.46
N ILE A 36 0.75 3.44 2.53
CA ILE A 36 -0.50 4.20 2.63
C ILE A 36 -1.14 4.39 1.25
N PHE A 37 -0.38 4.82 0.24
CA PHE A 37 -0.93 5.10 -1.10
C PHE A 37 -0.89 3.90 -2.05
N GLY A 38 -0.12 2.86 -1.73
CA GLY A 38 0.04 1.66 -2.54
C GLY A 38 -1.18 0.75 -2.73
N PRO A 39 -2.14 0.63 -1.78
CA PRO A 39 -3.26 -0.31 -1.94
C PRO A 39 -4.16 0.05 -3.12
N PHE A 40 -4.30 1.34 -3.44
CA PHE A 40 -5.15 1.82 -4.51
C PHE A 40 -4.34 2.33 -5.69
N HIS A 41 -4.68 1.84 -6.89
CA HIS A 41 -4.13 2.36 -8.12
C HIS A 41 -4.47 3.84 -8.28
N TRP A 42 -3.58 4.61 -8.92
CA TRP A 42 -3.78 6.05 -9.18
C TRP A 42 -5.13 6.35 -9.84
N SER A 43 -5.61 5.45 -10.71
CA SER A 43 -6.93 5.57 -11.34
C SER A 43 -8.07 5.69 -10.33
N ILE A 44 -8.03 4.98 -9.20
CA ILE A 44 -9.11 5.02 -8.19
C ILE A 44 -9.17 6.39 -7.54
N TRP A 45 -8.02 6.98 -7.21
CA TRP A 45 -7.95 8.34 -6.66
C TRP A 45 -8.59 9.36 -7.60
N VAL A 46 -8.28 9.27 -8.89
CA VAL A 46 -8.91 10.13 -9.92
C VAL A 46 -10.41 9.90 -9.98
N MET A 47 -10.88 8.65 -9.96
CA MET A 47 -12.32 8.33 -10.00
C MET A 47 -13.07 8.82 -8.76
N VAL A 48 -12.46 8.77 -7.58
CA VAL A 48 -13.04 9.31 -6.34
C VAL A 48 -13.19 10.83 -6.43
N VAL A 49 -12.16 11.53 -6.92
CA VAL A 49 -12.23 12.99 -7.13
C VAL A 49 -13.30 13.36 -8.15
N ILE A 50 -13.38 12.63 -9.27
CA ILE A 50 -14.42 12.85 -10.29
C ILE A 50 -15.81 12.60 -9.70
N THR A 51 -16.00 11.50 -8.98
CA THR A 51 -17.28 11.17 -8.35
C THR A 51 -17.70 12.25 -7.34
N TYR A 52 -16.75 12.77 -6.58
CA TYR A 52 -16.98 13.89 -5.65
C TYR A 52 -17.43 15.15 -6.41
N MET A 53 -16.74 15.52 -7.48
CA MET A 53 -17.11 16.68 -8.31
C MET A 53 -18.48 16.50 -8.97
N VAL A 54 -18.77 15.31 -9.49
CA VAL A 54 -20.06 14.98 -10.09
C VAL A 54 -21.16 15.01 -9.05
N ALA A 55 -20.92 14.55 -7.82
CA ALA A 55 -21.92 14.57 -6.75
C ALA A 55 -22.34 15.99 -6.36
N ILE A 56 -21.48 17.00 -6.53
CA ILE A 56 -21.82 18.42 -6.28
C ILE A 56 -22.85 18.95 -7.30
N PHE A 57 -22.90 18.41 -8.53
CA PHE A 57 -23.82 18.91 -9.57
C PHE A 57 -25.31 18.63 -9.29
N PRO A 58 -25.74 17.38 -8.98
CA PRO A 58 -27.11 17.10 -8.54
C PRO A 58 -27.49 17.92 -7.29
N ILE A 59 -26.50 18.20 -6.43
CA ILE A 59 -26.68 18.99 -5.23
C ILE A 59 -27.02 20.44 -5.56
N ALA A 60 -26.25 21.03 -6.48
CA ALA A 60 -26.47 22.37 -6.99
C ALA A 60 -27.84 22.51 -7.67
N PHE A 61 -28.20 21.53 -8.51
CA PHE A 61 -29.40 21.58 -9.35
C PHE A 61 -30.72 21.49 -8.57
N THR A 62 -30.70 20.81 -7.42
CA THR A 62 -31.91 20.68 -6.57
C THR A 62 -32.21 21.97 -5.80
N ASN A 63 -31.20 22.75 -5.41
CA ASN A 63 -31.39 23.97 -4.62
C ASN A 63 -31.75 25.19 -5.49
N ASN A 64 -31.05 25.36 -6.61
CA ASN A 64 -31.35 26.38 -7.61
C ASN A 64 -31.28 25.71 -8.98
N ARG A 65 -32.34 25.80 -9.78
CA ARG A 65 -32.40 25.24 -11.14
C ARG A 65 -31.31 25.75 -12.10
N ASN A 66 -30.39 26.62 -11.64
CA ASN A 66 -29.27 27.18 -12.38
C ASN A 66 -27.93 26.94 -11.66
N VAL A 67 -27.02 26.22 -12.32
CA VAL A 67 -25.62 26.01 -11.90
C VAL A 67 -24.80 27.31 -11.88
N GLY A 68 -25.15 28.29 -12.72
CA GLY A 68 -24.46 29.59 -12.78
C GLY A 68 -24.62 30.45 -11.51
N THR A 69 -25.67 30.22 -10.74
CA THR A 69 -25.88 30.87 -9.43
C THR A 69 -24.99 30.28 -8.34
N LEU A 70 -24.56 29.02 -8.49
CA LEU A 70 -23.70 28.33 -7.52
C LEU A 70 -22.30 28.98 -7.44
N CYS A 71 -21.76 29.34 -8.61
CA CYS A 71 -20.45 30.00 -8.72
C CYS A 71 -20.48 31.44 -8.18
N LYS A 72 -21.66 32.08 -8.14
CA LYS A 72 -21.84 33.43 -7.60
C LYS A 72 -21.98 33.48 -6.07
N SER A 73 -22.23 32.35 -5.40
CA SER A 73 -22.42 32.29 -3.94
C SER A 73 -21.45 31.32 -3.26
N PRO A 74 -20.22 31.75 -2.90
CA PRO A 74 -19.18 30.88 -2.35
C PRO A 74 -19.59 30.22 -1.03
N LYS A 75 -20.36 30.91 -0.17
CA LYS A 75 -20.84 30.36 1.11
C LYS A 75 -21.72 29.11 0.96
N GLN A 76 -22.51 29.02 -0.11
CA GLN A 76 -23.34 27.82 -0.36
C GLN A 76 -22.49 26.66 -0.87
N LEU A 77 -21.53 26.95 -1.75
CA LEU A 77 -20.59 25.95 -2.27
C LEU A 77 -19.73 25.36 -1.15
N GLU A 78 -19.23 26.20 -0.25
CA GLU A 78 -18.45 25.79 0.92
C GLU A 78 -19.26 24.86 1.83
N SER A 79 -20.51 25.22 2.15
CA SER A 79 -21.41 24.38 2.93
C SER A 79 -21.67 23.00 2.28
N MET A 80 -21.85 22.97 0.95
CA MET A 80 -22.02 21.72 0.20
C MET A 80 -20.75 20.85 0.18
N CYS A 81 -19.58 21.46 -0.01
CA CYS A 81 -18.30 20.76 0.01
C CYS A 81 -17.99 20.21 1.41
N CYS A 82 -18.20 21.01 2.46
CA CYS A 82 -18.03 20.59 3.85
C CYS A 82 -18.98 19.45 4.23
N TYR A 83 -20.21 19.46 3.72
CA TYR A 83 -21.15 18.35 3.90
C TYR A 83 -20.67 17.06 3.21
N MET A 84 -20.26 17.13 1.94
CA MET A 84 -19.74 15.98 1.19
C MET A 84 -18.44 15.43 1.80
N PHE A 85 -17.59 16.31 2.34
CA PHE A 85 -16.37 15.94 3.03
C PHE A 85 -16.66 15.32 4.40
N GLY A 86 -17.55 15.93 5.19
CA GLY A 86 -17.95 15.42 6.50
C GLY A 86 -18.61 14.05 6.42
N THR A 87 -19.43 13.80 5.40
CA THR A 87 -20.02 12.46 5.16
C THR A 87 -18.95 11.41 4.82
N TYR A 88 -17.90 11.78 4.06
CA TYR A 88 -16.77 10.89 3.78
C TYR A 88 -15.95 10.56 5.05
N THR A 89 -15.76 11.53 5.95
CA THR A 89 -15.03 11.33 7.21
C THR A 89 -15.90 10.83 8.37
N ASN A 90 -17.14 10.41 8.13
CA ASN A 90 -18.14 10.07 9.15
C ASN A 90 -18.38 11.19 10.20
N LEU A 91 -18.09 12.44 9.84
CA LEU A 91 -18.28 13.63 10.66
C LEU A 91 -19.55 14.37 10.23
N PHE A 92 -20.69 13.98 10.81
CA PHE A 92 -22.02 14.53 10.49
C PHE A 92 -22.33 15.90 11.16
N THR A 93 -21.30 16.65 11.55
CA THR A 93 -21.44 17.82 12.42
C THR A 93 -22.12 19.03 11.75
N PHE A 94 -22.30 19.04 10.43
CA PHE A 94 -22.83 20.20 9.71
C PHE A 94 -24.37 20.26 9.69
N LYS A 95 -24.95 20.80 10.77
CA LYS A 95 -26.36 21.22 10.87
C LYS A 95 -26.48 22.74 10.67
N ASP A 96 -26.32 23.20 9.44
CA ASP A 96 -26.67 24.59 9.07
C ASP A 96 -28.19 24.71 8.78
N VAL A 97 -28.79 25.89 8.94
CA VAL A 97 -30.24 26.14 8.75
C VAL A 97 -30.65 25.95 7.28
N LYS A 98 -29.71 26.15 6.34
CA LYS A 98 -29.84 25.81 4.92
C LYS A 98 -29.14 24.50 4.54
N SER A 99 -28.79 23.67 5.53
CA SER A 99 -28.13 22.39 5.30
C SER A 99 -29.08 21.40 4.65
N TRP A 100 -28.52 20.62 3.73
CA TRP A 100 -29.21 19.61 2.94
C TRP A 100 -29.82 18.48 3.77
N THR A 101 -29.36 18.28 5.01
CA THR A 101 -29.98 17.35 5.96
C THR A 101 -31.41 17.71 6.35
N ASN A 102 -31.84 18.96 6.12
CA ASN A 102 -33.19 19.45 6.40
C ASN A 102 -34.06 19.59 5.13
N THR A 103 -33.66 19.02 3.99
CA THR A 103 -34.48 19.11 2.78
C THR A 103 -35.75 18.26 2.88
N LYS A 104 -36.89 18.81 2.41
CA LYS A 104 -38.19 18.10 2.39
C LYS A 104 -38.38 17.21 1.16
N MET A 105 -37.49 17.30 0.17
CA MET A 105 -37.62 16.59 -1.11
C MET A 105 -37.09 15.16 -0.99
N GLY A 106 -37.95 14.17 -1.28
CA GLY A 106 -37.61 12.74 -1.13
C GLY A 106 -36.46 12.26 -2.02
N SER A 107 -36.37 12.77 -3.25
CA SER A 107 -35.30 12.44 -4.21
C SER A 107 -33.92 12.82 -3.67
N THR A 108 -33.82 13.98 -3.05
CA THR A 108 -32.57 14.48 -2.45
C THR A 108 -32.11 13.62 -1.28
N ARG A 109 -33.05 13.20 -0.42
CA ARG A 109 -32.76 12.30 0.71
C ARG A 109 -32.27 10.94 0.25
N LEU A 110 -32.84 10.40 -0.82
CA LEU A 110 -32.42 9.13 -1.42
C LEU A 110 -31.02 9.24 -2.03
N PHE A 111 -30.72 10.35 -2.71
CA PHE A 111 -29.37 10.61 -3.25
C PHE A 111 -28.32 10.72 -2.13
N ILE A 112 -28.62 11.49 -1.08
CA ILE A 112 -27.76 11.60 0.11
C ILE A 112 -27.51 10.22 0.73
N GLY A 113 -28.56 9.41 0.91
CA GLY A 113 -28.44 8.08 1.50
C GLY A 113 -27.60 7.13 0.64
N THR A 114 -27.77 7.19 -0.68
CA THR A 114 -26.98 6.39 -1.64
C THR A 114 -25.52 6.82 -1.63
N TYR A 115 -25.25 8.12 -1.62
CA TYR A 115 -23.89 8.66 -1.51
C TYR A 115 -23.24 8.24 -0.19
N TRP A 116 -23.97 8.26 0.91
CA TRP A 116 -23.46 7.80 2.20
C TRP A 116 -23.06 6.33 2.18
N ILE A 117 -23.90 5.45 1.62
CA ILE A 117 -23.55 4.02 1.44
C ILE A 117 -22.30 3.88 0.57
N PHE A 118 -22.20 4.62 -0.53
CA PHE A 118 -21.01 4.63 -1.38
C PHE A 118 -19.74 5.02 -0.60
N THR A 119 -19.79 6.05 0.25
CA THR A 119 -18.64 6.45 1.07
C THR A 119 -18.20 5.36 2.06
N ILE A 120 -19.14 4.63 2.66
CA ILE A 120 -18.83 3.48 3.54
C ILE A 120 -18.13 2.38 2.74
N ILE A 121 -18.66 2.03 1.56
CA ILE A 121 -18.08 0.99 0.71
C ILE A 121 -16.64 1.33 0.32
N ILE A 122 -16.38 2.56 -0.15
CA ILE A 122 -15.02 2.97 -0.52
C ILE A 122 -14.08 2.99 0.69
N THR A 123 -14.53 3.51 1.84
CA THR A 123 -13.70 3.59 3.05
C THR A 123 -13.35 2.21 3.60
N THR A 124 -14.32 1.28 3.61
CA THR A 124 -14.11 -0.10 4.05
C THR A 124 -13.23 -0.88 3.07
N ALA A 125 -13.43 -0.72 1.77
CA ALA A 125 -12.56 -1.30 0.74
C ALA A 125 -11.11 -0.79 0.86
N TYR A 126 -10.92 0.51 1.09
CA TYR A 126 -9.60 1.10 1.29
C TYR A 126 -8.93 0.57 2.57
N THR A 127 -9.66 0.56 3.68
CA THR A 127 -9.15 0.05 4.97
C THR A 127 -8.78 -1.42 4.87
N SER A 128 -9.63 -2.26 4.25
CA SER A 128 -9.35 -3.69 4.05
C SER A 128 -8.14 -3.93 3.13
N SER A 129 -7.95 -3.09 2.11
CA SER A 129 -6.80 -3.17 1.21
C SER A 129 -5.50 -2.79 1.92
N ILE A 130 -5.52 -1.77 2.78
CA ILE A 130 -4.38 -1.45 3.65
C ILE A 130 -4.07 -2.62 4.58
N ILE A 131 -5.09 -3.19 5.23
CA ILE A 131 -4.92 -4.34 6.15
C ILE A 131 -4.31 -5.53 5.41
N ALA A 132 -4.78 -5.85 4.20
CA ALA A 132 -4.21 -6.91 3.37
C ALA A 132 -2.74 -6.62 3.01
N PHE A 133 -2.42 -5.38 2.71
CA PHE A 133 -1.07 -4.96 2.35
C PHE A 133 -0.08 -5.03 3.52
N ILE A 134 -0.50 -4.66 4.74
CA ILE A 134 0.37 -4.73 5.92
C ILE A 134 0.52 -6.15 6.47
N THR A 135 -0.44 -7.04 6.20
CA THR A 135 -0.43 -8.43 6.71
C THR A 135 0.41 -9.36 5.85
N LEU A 136 0.53 -9.09 4.54
CA LEU A 136 1.38 -9.85 3.63
C LEU A 136 2.71 -9.11 3.40
N PRO A 137 3.81 -9.51 4.07
CA PRO A 137 5.11 -8.89 3.82
C PRO A 137 5.56 -9.20 2.39
N GLU A 138 5.83 -8.16 1.60
CA GLU A 138 6.51 -8.32 0.31
C GLU A 138 7.93 -8.83 0.59
N GLN A 139 8.20 -10.08 0.20
CA GLN A 139 9.52 -10.67 0.38
C GLN A 139 10.50 -9.96 -0.54
N PRO A 140 11.63 -9.45 -0.01
CA PRO A 140 12.65 -8.86 -0.87
C PRO A 140 13.24 -9.92 -1.80
N VAL A 141 13.80 -9.48 -2.93
CA VAL A 141 14.55 -10.37 -3.81
C VAL A 141 15.74 -10.93 -3.02
N ILE A 142 15.70 -12.23 -2.77
CA ILE A 142 16.76 -12.98 -2.10
C ILE A 142 17.71 -13.59 -3.14
N VAL A 143 18.97 -13.72 -2.76
CA VAL A 143 19.96 -14.45 -3.55
C VAL A 143 19.82 -15.94 -3.22
N ASP A 144 19.18 -16.69 -4.12
CA ASP A 144 18.93 -18.12 -3.94
C ASP A 144 20.05 -18.99 -4.51
N LYS A 145 20.79 -18.49 -5.51
CA LYS A 145 21.80 -19.26 -6.23
C LYS A 145 23.16 -18.58 -6.20
N SER A 146 24.21 -19.38 -6.10
CA SER A 146 25.60 -18.91 -6.15
C SER A 146 25.93 -18.16 -7.45
N TYR A 147 25.38 -18.56 -8.59
CA TYR A 147 25.59 -17.87 -9.87
C TYR A 147 25.07 -16.42 -9.87
N GLN A 148 23.98 -16.14 -9.16
CA GLN A 148 23.41 -14.78 -9.07
C GLN A 148 24.39 -13.80 -8.41
N LEU A 149 25.28 -14.29 -7.54
CA LEU A 149 26.32 -13.46 -6.92
C LEU A 149 27.29 -12.89 -7.95
N VAL A 150 27.63 -13.70 -8.97
CA VAL A 150 28.56 -13.32 -10.04
C VAL A 150 27.86 -12.45 -11.07
N ASP A 151 26.66 -12.87 -11.50
CA ASP A 151 25.87 -12.19 -12.53
C ASP A 151 25.43 -10.78 -12.10
N GLN A 152 25.03 -10.61 -10.83
CA GLN A 152 24.61 -9.31 -10.29
C GLN A 152 25.77 -8.48 -9.72
N GLY A 153 27.01 -8.96 -9.82
CA GLY A 153 28.20 -8.21 -9.41
C GLY A 153 28.29 -7.97 -7.90
N TYR A 154 27.75 -8.87 -7.08
CA TYR A 154 27.82 -8.73 -5.63
C TYR A 154 29.25 -8.89 -5.11
N ARG A 155 29.64 -8.05 -4.15
CA ARG A 155 30.92 -8.19 -3.45
C ARG A 155 30.81 -9.29 -2.40
N VAL A 156 31.40 -10.45 -2.70
CA VAL A 156 31.49 -11.58 -1.75
C VAL A 156 32.72 -11.42 -0.88
N MET A 157 32.57 -11.65 0.43
CA MET A 157 33.67 -11.68 1.40
C MET A 157 33.68 -13.01 2.13
N THR A 158 34.87 -13.54 2.37
CA THR A 158 35.08 -14.81 3.07
C THR A 158 36.10 -14.60 4.18
N LEU A 159 36.02 -15.39 5.25
CA LEU A 159 37.02 -15.36 6.31
C LEU A 159 38.40 -15.77 5.77
N GLY A 160 39.44 -14.98 6.09
CA GLY A 160 40.82 -15.27 5.69
C GLY A 160 41.30 -16.62 6.23
N ASN A 161 42.07 -17.35 5.41
CA ASN A 161 42.64 -18.66 5.73
C ASN A 161 41.62 -19.77 6.09
N CYS A 162 40.36 -19.64 5.67
CA CYS A 162 39.35 -20.68 5.85
C CYS A 162 39.43 -21.77 4.76
N SER A 163 38.93 -22.97 5.05
CA SER A 163 38.80 -24.06 4.06
C SER A 163 37.97 -23.68 2.84
N LEU A 164 37.02 -22.74 3.01
CA LEU A 164 36.20 -22.21 1.92
C LEU A 164 37.04 -21.47 0.87
N VAL A 165 38.07 -20.73 1.29
CA VAL A 165 38.99 -20.02 0.37
C VAL A 165 39.78 -21.00 -0.48
N LYS A 166 40.24 -22.12 0.13
CA LYS A 166 40.95 -23.18 -0.60
C LYS A 166 40.05 -23.82 -1.66
N TYR A 167 38.80 -24.09 -1.29
CA TYR A 167 37.81 -24.67 -2.21
C TYR A 167 37.50 -23.73 -3.39
N PHE A 168 37.34 -22.42 -3.16
CA PHE A 168 37.14 -21.46 -4.25
C PHE A 168 38.36 -21.33 -5.17
N ASN A 169 39.56 -21.43 -4.62
CA ASN A 169 40.79 -21.37 -5.41
C ASN A 169 41.06 -22.64 -6.22
N GLU A 170 40.52 -23.80 -5.82
CA GLU A 170 40.61 -25.06 -6.57
C GLU A 170 39.60 -25.14 -7.74
N LEU A 171 38.54 -24.32 -7.71
CA LEU A 171 37.48 -24.27 -8.74
C LEU A 171 37.78 -23.30 -9.88
N ASN A 172 38.82 -22.49 -9.77
CA ASN A 172 39.23 -21.46 -10.73
C ASN A 172 40.51 -21.90 -11.44
#